data_AF-A0A1H4NB74-F1
#
_entry.id   AF-A0A1H4NB74-F1
#
_cell.length_a   1.000
_cell.length_b   1.000
_cell.length_c   1.000
_cell.angle_alpha   90.00
_cell.angle_beta   90.00
_cell.angle_gamma   90.00
#
_symmetry.space_group_name_H-M   'P 1'
#
loop_
_entity.id
_entity.type
_entity.pdbx_description
1 polymer ?
#
loop_
_entity_poly.entity_id
_entity_poly.type
_entity_poly.pdbx_seq_one_letter_code
_entity_poly.pdbx_strand_id
1 'polypeptide(L)'
;MTTVPESNSITERDGVGVDHAMDGRQTLSVAEGIVIALRRCSQTDAFEELLRVAHRHHLSVLTVAHALVDLAMDACPPLGSPERHADATASLAEWESRLAYRPGSSR
;
A
#
# COMPACT_ATOMS: atom_id res chain seq x y z
N MET A 1 9.08 3.87 -62.59
CA MET A 1 7.78 3.27 -62.20
C MET A 1 8.08 2.06 -61.32
N THR A 2 8.20 2.26 -60.01
CA THR A 2 8.16 1.28 -58.89
C THR A 2 8.66 2.00 -57.62
N THR A 3 8.12 1.60 -56.46
CA THR A 3 8.20 2.18 -55.10
C THR A 3 7.13 3.27 -54.88
N VAL A 4 6.19 3.16 -53.94
CA VAL A 4 6.19 2.52 -52.62
C VAL A 4 4.80 1.95 -52.25
N PRO A 5 4.72 0.86 -51.46
CA PRO A 5 3.48 0.37 -50.90
C PRO A 5 3.11 1.12 -49.60
N GLU A 6 1.80 1.19 -49.40
CA GLU A 6 1.07 1.45 -48.16
C GLU A 6 1.82 0.93 -46.91
N SER A 7 2.20 1.83 -46.02
CA SER A 7 2.55 1.44 -44.64
C SER A 7 1.40 1.86 -43.75
N ASN A 8 0.57 0.84 -43.47
CA ASN A 8 -0.45 0.78 -42.46
C ASN A 8 -0.10 1.64 -41.24
N SER A 9 -1.06 2.47 -40.85
CA SER A 9 -1.21 2.99 -39.50
C SER A 9 -1.12 1.81 -38.54
N ILE A 10 0.06 1.61 -37.94
CA ILE A 10 0.27 0.64 -36.88
C ILE A 10 -0.59 1.12 -35.72
N THR A 11 -1.69 0.39 -35.60
CA THR A 11 -2.63 0.29 -34.50
C THR A 11 -1.99 0.75 -33.21
N GLU A 12 -2.67 1.74 -32.59
CA GLU A 12 -2.81 1.91 -31.15
C GLU A 12 -2.09 0.81 -30.40
N ARG A 13 -0.91 1.15 -29.87
CA ARG A 13 -0.39 0.47 -28.71
C ARG A 13 -1.39 0.73 -27.60
N ASP A 14 -2.41 -0.11 -27.60
CA ASP A 14 -3.33 -0.30 -26.50
C ASP A 14 -2.43 -0.66 -25.33
N GLY A 15 -2.10 0.36 -24.54
CA GLY A 15 -1.45 0.21 -23.27
C GLY A 15 -2.46 -0.52 -22.41
N VAL A 16 -2.43 -1.86 -22.47
CA VAL A 16 -2.89 -2.68 -21.37
C VAL A 16 -1.94 -2.35 -20.22
N GLY A 17 -2.22 -1.22 -19.56
CA GLY A 17 -1.98 -1.05 -18.16
C GLY A 17 -2.78 -2.15 -17.51
N VAL A 18 -2.18 -3.33 -17.44
CA VAL A 18 -2.46 -4.23 -16.34
C VAL A 18 -1.98 -3.47 -15.11
N ASP A 19 -2.87 -2.61 -14.61
CA ASP A 19 -3.04 -2.40 -13.19
C ASP A 19 -3.11 -3.81 -12.61
N HIS A 20 -1.93 -4.38 -12.33
CA HIS A 20 -1.82 -5.58 -11.54
C HIS A 20 -2.24 -5.09 -10.16
N ALA A 21 -3.56 -5.05 -9.93
CA ALA A 21 -4.14 -5.04 -8.62
C ALA A 21 -3.35 -6.11 -7.86
N MET A 22 -2.52 -5.66 -6.92
CA MET A 22 -1.55 -6.55 -6.30
C MET A 22 -2.31 -7.76 -5.77
N ASP A 23 -1.89 -8.97 -6.18
CA ASP A 23 -2.45 -10.20 -5.61
C ASP A 23 -2.28 -10.13 -4.08
N GLY A 24 -3.23 -10.70 -3.33
CA GLY A 24 -3.29 -10.56 -1.89
C GLY A 24 -2.00 -11.01 -1.18
N ARG A 25 -1.26 -11.95 -1.76
CA ARG A 25 0.09 -12.33 -1.26
C ARG A 25 1.10 -11.21 -1.41
N GLN A 26 1.10 -10.52 -2.55
CA GLN A 26 1.99 -9.39 -2.79
C GLN A 26 1.65 -8.21 -1.88
N THR A 27 0.35 -7.89 -1.73
CA THR A 27 -0.11 -6.85 -0.80
C THR A 27 0.35 -7.15 0.63
N LEU A 28 0.21 -8.39 1.08
CA LEU A 28 0.67 -8.81 2.40
C LEU A 28 2.19 -8.65 2.56
N SER A 29 2.98 -9.08 1.57
CA SER A 29 4.44 -8.92 1.61
C SER A 29 4.87 -7.45 1.64
N VAL A 30 4.17 -6.56 0.93
CA VAL A 30 4.44 -5.11 0.99
C VAL A 30 4.09 -4.56 2.38
N ALA A 31 2.93 -4.92 2.93
CA ALA A 31 2.52 -4.51 4.27
C ALA A 31 3.50 -4.97 5.35
N GLU A 32 3.95 -6.23 5.31
CA GLU A 32 5.01 -6.73 6.19
C GLU A 32 6.30 -5.91 6.05
N GLY A 33 6.72 -5.62 4.82
CA GLY A 33 7.88 -4.78 4.53
C GLY A 33 7.77 -3.37 5.13
N ILE A 34 6.60 -2.74 5.06
CA ILE A 34 6.32 -1.44 5.69
C ILE A 34 6.50 -1.53 7.21
N VAL A 35 5.91 -2.55 7.86
CA VAL A 35 6.03 -2.74 9.31
C VAL A 35 7.49 -2.99 9.72
N ILE A 36 8.23 -3.82 8.98
CA ILE A 36 9.66 -4.08 9.21
C ILE A 36 10.47 -2.79 9.11
N ALA A 37 10.22 -1.97 8.08
CA ALA A 37 10.95 -0.72 7.88
C ALA A 37 10.72 0.27 9.03
N LEU A 38 9.48 0.35 9.53
CA LEU A 38 9.11 1.25 10.62
C LEU A 38 9.59 0.78 11.99
N ARG A 39 9.52 -0.54 12.26
CA ARG A 39 9.77 -1.11 13.59
C ARG A 39 11.12 -1.83 13.74
N ARG A 40 11.86 -2.03 12.65
CA ARG A 40 13.14 -2.78 12.60
C ARG A 40 13.01 -4.19 13.21
N CYS A 41 11.91 -4.86 12.93
CA CYS A 41 11.59 -6.20 13.42
C CYS A 41 11.80 -7.28 12.34
N SER A 42 11.64 -8.56 12.73
CA SER A 42 11.64 -9.66 11.76
C SER A 42 10.35 -9.68 10.93
N GLN A 43 10.34 -10.44 9.84
CA GLN A 43 9.13 -10.65 9.03
C GLN A 43 8.03 -11.38 9.82
N THR A 44 8.41 -12.33 10.68
CA THR A 44 7.46 -13.04 11.54
C THR A 44 6.77 -12.08 12.52
N ASP A 45 7.54 -11.22 13.19
CA ASP A 45 6.99 -10.23 14.13
C ASP A 45 6.08 -9.22 13.40
N ALA A 46 6.44 -8.84 12.17
CA ALA A 46 5.64 -7.95 11.35
C ALA A 46 4.28 -8.57 10.99
N PHE A 47 4.27 -9.83 10.57
CA PHE A 47 3.04 -10.56 10.30
C PHE A 47 2.18 -10.74 11.56
N GLU A 48 2.79 -11.06 12.70
CA GLU A 48 2.08 -11.17 13.98
C GLU A 48 1.43 -9.84 14.40
N GLU A 49 2.07 -8.70 14.15
CA GLU A 49 1.46 -7.39 14.42
C GLU A 49 0.26 -7.14 13.49
N LEU A 50 0.37 -7.46 12.19
CA LEU A 50 -0.76 -7.37 11.26
C LEU A 50 -1.93 -8.27 11.72
N LEU A 51 -1.64 -9.48 12.19
CA LEU A 51 -2.63 -10.40 12.73
C LEU A 51 -3.27 -9.87 14.02
N ARG A 52 -2.47 -9.28 14.91
CA ARG A 52 -2.92 -8.69 16.17
C ARG A 52 -3.87 -7.51 15.92
N VAL A 53 -3.56 -6.65 14.96
CA VAL A 53 -4.43 -5.56 14.52
C VAL A 53 -5.72 -6.11 13.90
N ALA A 54 -5.61 -7.08 12.98
CA ALA A 54 -6.76 -7.72 12.36
C ALA A 54 -7.73 -8.31 13.40
N HIS A 55 -7.20 -9.05 14.39
CA HIS A 55 -8.01 -9.64 15.47
C HIS A 55 -8.67 -8.57 16.35
N ARG A 56 -7.95 -7.51 16.72
CA ARG A 56 -8.51 -6.40 17.52
C ARG A 56 -9.68 -5.70 16.82
N HIS A 57 -9.60 -5.57 15.49
CA HIS A 57 -10.60 -4.88 14.68
C HIS A 57 -11.62 -5.82 14.02
N HIS A 58 -11.53 -7.13 14.27
CA HIS A 58 -12.40 -8.15 13.66
C HIS A 58 -12.38 -8.12 12.12
N LEU A 59 -11.21 -7.83 11.55
CA LEU A 59 -10.98 -7.78 10.10
C LEU A 59 -10.14 -8.97 9.65
N SER A 60 -10.10 -9.20 8.34
CA SER A 60 -9.11 -10.10 7.75
C SER A 60 -7.73 -9.43 7.72
N VAL A 61 -6.65 -10.21 7.85
CA VAL A 61 -5.27 -9.71 7.74
C VAL A 61 -5.05 -9.02 6.40
N LEU A 62 -5.64 -9.55 5.33
CA LEU A 62 -5.51 -8.97 4.00
C LEU A 62 -6.18 -7.59 3.90
N THR A 63 -7.33 -7.40 4.55
CA THR A 63 -7.99 -6.09 4.64
C THR A 63 -7.11 -5.06 5.36
N VAL A 64 -6.44 -5.48 6.45
CA VAL A 64 -5.48 -4.62 7.18
C VAL A 64 -4.26 -4.31 6.31
N ALA A 65 -3.74 -5.29 5.56
CA ALA A 65 -2.62 -5.11 4.66
C ALA A 65 -2.94 -4.08 3.56
N HIS A 66 -4.11 -4.19 2.90
CA HIS A 66 -4.55 -3.20 1.92
C HIS A 66 -4.64 -1.80 2.52
N ALA A 67 -5.31 -1.63 3.66
CA ALA A 67 -5.46 -0.34 4.31
C ALA A 67 -4.10 0.29 4.69
N LEU A 68 -3.12 -0.53 5.10
CA LEU A 68 -1.78 -0.05 5.43
C LEU A 68 -1.00 0.38 4.17
N VAL A 69 -1.11 -0.39 3.08
CA VAL A 69 -0.47 -0.07 1.81
C VAL A 69 -1.06 1.22 1.23
N ASP A 70 -2.38 1.35 1.19
CA ASP A 70 -3.06 2.55 0.70
C ASP A 70 -2.62 3.79 1.50
N LEU A 71 -2.59 3.69 2.83
CA LEU A 71 -2.10 4.77 3.69
C LEU A 71 -0.64 5.14 3.40
N ALA A 72 0.23 4.15 3.22
CA ALA A 72 1.65 4.41 2.95
C ALA A 72 1.87 5.05 1.57
N MET A 73 1.00 4.75 0.60
CA MET A 73 1.02 5.36 -0.72
C MET A 73 0.49 6.80 -0.67
N ASP A 74 -0.57 7.07 0.10
CA ASP A 74 -1.10 8.41 0.31
C ASP A 74 -0.13 9.31 1.12
N ALA A 75 0.61 8.73 2.07
CA ALA A 75 1.63 9.41 2.87
C ALA A 75 2.97 9.61 2.12
N CYS A 76 3.06 9.24 0.83
CA CYS A 76 4.27 9.39 0.03
C CYS A 76 4.19 10.68 -0.80
N PRO A 77 4.71 11.82 -0.31
CA PRO A 77 4.72 13.05 -1.10
C PRO A 77 5.59 12.86 -2.35
N PRO A 78 5.32 13.64 -3.43
CA PRO A 78 6.07 13.57 -4.67
C PRO A 78 7.59 13.65 -4.44
N LEU A 79 8.34 12.92 -5.26
CA LEU A 79 9.82 12.90 -5.22
C LEU A 79 10.37 14.33 -5.29
N GLY A 80 11.08 14.76 -4.24
CA GLY A 80 11.68 16.10 -4.12
C GLY A 80 11.25 16.91 -2.89
N SER A 81 10.25 16.44 -2.13
CA SER A 81 9.68 17.17 -1.00
C SER A 81 10.43 16.90 0.32
N PRO A 82 10.86 17.93 1.09
CA PRO A 82 11.60 17.76 2.35
C PRO A 82 10.76 17.14 3.49
N GLU A 83 9.44 17.07 3.32
CA GLU A 83 8.46 16.53 4.27
C GLU A 83 8.52 14.99 4.39
N ARG A 84 9.15 14.32 3.41
CA ARG A 84 9.22 12.86 3.26
C ARG A 84 9.79 12.08 4.45
N HIS A 85 10.54 12.71 5.36
CA HIS A 85 11.10 12.05 6.55
C HIS A 85 10.37 12.37 7.86
N ALA A 86 9.65 13.50 7.94
CA ALA A 86 8.94 13.90 9.15
C ALA A 86 7.53 13.30 9.21
N ASP A 87 6.90 13.07 8.05
CA ASP A 87 5.49 12.72 7.97
C ASP A 87 5.23 11.22 8.21
N ALA A 88 6.19 10.34 7.90
CA ALA A 88 6.01 8.89 8.11
C ALA A 88 5.82 8.54 9.61
N THR A 89 6.52 9.22 10.52
CA THR A 89 6.36 9.03 11.96
C THR A 89 5.07 9.67 12.49
N ALA A 90 4.67 10.82 11.94
CA ALA A 90 3.41 11.46 12.28
C ALA A 90 2.20 10.64 11.80
N SER A 91 2.27 10.10 10.59
CA SER A 91 1.27 9.20 9.99
C SER A 91 1.16 7.87 10.75
N LEU A 92 2.29 7.34 11.26
CA LEU A 92 2.28 6.16 12.14
C LEU A 92 1.66 6.47 13.51
N ALA A 93 1.98 7.62 14.11
CA ALA A 93 1.36 8.07 15.34
C ALA A 93 -0.15 8.35 15.16
N GLU A 94 -0.55 8.83 13.98
CA GLU A 94 -1.95 8.97 13.59
C GLU A 94 -2.63 7.60 13.46
N TRP A 95 -1.94 6.61 12.87
CA TRP A 95 -2.44 5.24 12.79
C TRP A 95 -2.62 4.63 14.19
N GLU A 96 -1.63 4.77 15.08
CA GLU A 96 -1.72 4.33 16.47
C GLU A 96 -2.84 5.08 17.24
N SER A 97 -3.05 6.37 16.97
CA SER A 97 -4.12 7.19 17.54
C SER A 97 -5.51 6.80 17.03
N ARG A 98 -5.65 6.52 15.72
CA ARG A 98 -6.90 6.04 15.10
C ARG A 98 -7.27 4.64 15.57
N LEU A 99 -6.28 3.78 15.80
CA LEU A 99 -6.49 2.46 16.40
C LEU A 99 -6.79 2.56 17.91
N ALA A 100 -6.33 3.62 18.59
CA ALA A 100 -6.62 3.90 19.99
C ALA A 100 -7.98 4.60 20.22
N TYR A 101 -8.47 5.38 19.24
CA TYR A 101 -9.77 6.03 19.29
C TYR A 101 -10.89 5.02 19.02
N ARG A 102 -11.47 4.47 20.09
CA ARG A 102 -12.76 3.75 20.07
C ARG A 102 -13.89 4.78 19.99
N PRO A 103 -14.66 4.91 18.88
CA PRO A 103 -16.00 5.46 19.03
C PRO A 103 -16.76 4.51 19.94
N GLY A 104 -17.21 5.05 21.08
CA GLY A 104 -17.96 4.33 22.08
C GLY A 104 -19.03 3.48 21.40
N SER A 105 -19.05 2.20 21.79
CA SER A 105 -20.23 1.35 21.66
C SER A 105 -21.37 2.08 22.38
N SER A 106 -22.08 2.94 21.66
CA SER A 106 -23.32 3.52 22.14
C SER A 106 -24.36 2.42 22.01
N ARG A 107 -24.73 1.86 23.16
CA ARG A 107 -26.02 1.22 23.36
C ARG A 107 -27.11 2.29 23.36
#